data_AF-P83391-F1
#
_entry.id   AF-P83391-F1
#
_cell.length_a   1.000
_cell.length_b   1.000
_cell.length_c   1.000
_cell.angle_alpha   90.00
_cell.angle_beta   90.00
_cell.angle_gamma   90.00
#
_symmetry.space_group_name_H-M   'P 1'
#
loop_
_entity.id
_entity.type
_entity.pdbx_description
1 polymer ?
#
loop_
_entity_poly.entity_id
_entity_poly.type
_entity_poly.pdbx_seq_one_letter_code
_entity_poly.pdbx_strand_id
1 'polypeptide(L)'
;VDAELLADGKKVFAGNCAACHLGGNNSVLADKTLKKDAIEKYLEGGLTLEAIKYQVNNGKGAMPAWADRLDEDDIEAVSNYVYDQAVNSKW
;
A
#
# COMPACT_ATOMS: atom_id res chain seq x y z
N VAL A 1 -14.09 -6.18 -6.12
CA VAL A 1 -13.17 -5.10 -6.51
C VAL A 1 -13.05 -5.15 -8.03
N ASP A 2 -13.00 -3.99 -8.67
CA ASP A 2 -12.86 -3.88 -10.14
C ASP A 2 -11.47 -4.41 -10.56
N ALA A 3 -11.44 -5.22 -11.63
CA ALA A 3 -10.19 -5.79 -12.14
C ALA A 3 -9.27 -4.74 -12.76
N GLU A 4 -9.83 -3.70 -13.41
CA GLU A 4 -9.08 -2.59 -13.98
C GLU A 4 -8.44 -1.76 -12.86
N LEU A 5 -9.20 -1.45 -11.81
CA LEU A 5 -8.68 -0.71 -10.65
C LEU A 5 -7.48 -1.42 -10.00
N LEU A 6 -7.55 -2.75 -9.87
CA LEU A 6 -6.43 -3.54 -9.35
C LEU A 6 -5.25 -3.58 -10.33
N ALA A 7 -5.51 -3.58 -11.64
CA ALA A 7 -4.46 -3.52 -12.66
C ALA A 7 -3.73 -2.17 -12.64
N ASP A 8 -4.44 -1.07 -12.52
CA ASP A 8 -3.87 0.27 -12.37
C ASP A 8 -3.11 0.41 -11.05
N GLY A 9 -3.69 -0.07 -9.95
CA GLY A 9 -3.00 -0.08 -8.66
C GLY A 9 -1.70 -0.86 -8.68
N LYS A 10 -1.64 -1.97 -9.43
CA LYS A 10 -0.40 -2.72 -9.65
C LYS A 10 0.64 -1.93 -10.46
N LYS A 11 0.23 -1.16 -11.48
CA LYS A 11 1.13 -0.28 -12.26
C LYS A 11 1.71 0.83 -11.36
N VAL A 12 0.85 1.50 -10.59
CA VAL A 12 1.25 2.54 -9.62
C VAL A 12 2.20 1.96 -8.58
N PHE A 13 1.89 0.78 -8.03
CA PHE A 13 2.75 0.10 -7.06
C PHE A 13 4.14 -0.21 -7.62
N ALA A 14 4.20 -0.74 -8.86
CA ALA A 14 5.46 -1.07 -9.51
C ALA A 14 6.33 0.17 -9.76
N GLY A 15 5.71 1.30 -10.12
CA GLY A 15 6.42 2.56 -10.39
C GLY A 15 6.89 3.30 -9.13
N ASN A 16 6.16 3.17 -8.02
CA ASN A 16 6.32 4.08 -6.86
C ASN A 16 6.64 3.36 -5.54
N CYS A 17 6.12 2.16 -5.32
CA CYS A 17 6.14 1.50 -4.01
C CYS A 17 7.14 0.32 -3.96
N ALA A 18 7.30 -0.39 -5.07
CA ALA A 18 8.06 -1.64 -5.14
C ALA A 18 9.54 -1.49 -4.78
N ALA A 19 10.14 -0.31 -4.94
CA ALA A 19 11.52 -0.06 -4.52
C ALA A 19 11.77 -0.37 -3.04
N CYS A 20 10.77 -0.15 -2.18
CA CYS A 20 10.84 -0.50 -0.76
C CYS A 20 10.00 -1.73 -0.41
N HIS A 21 8.94 -1.99 -1.16
CA HIS A 21 7.91 -2.97 -0.82
C HIS A 21 7.81 -4.19 -1.74
N LEU A 22 8.88 -4.54 -2.45
CA LEU A 22 8.90 -5.68 -3.36
C LEU A 22 8.42 -6.99 -2.69
N GLY A 23 7.46 -7.68 -3.32
CA GLY A 23 6.86 -8.91 -2.78
C GLY A 23 6.15 -8.72 -1.44
N GLY A 24 5.61 -7.52 -1.20
CA GLY A 24 4.98 -7.15 0.06
C GLY A 24 5.93 -6.98 1.24
N ASN A 25 7.26 -6.99 1.03
CA ASN A 25 8.24 -6.80 2.11
C ASN A 25 8.40 -5.32 2.48
N ASN A 26 9.37 -5.01 3.35
CA ASN A 26 9.76 -3.64 3.66
C ASN A 26 11.28 -3.60 3.86
N SER A 27 12.00 -2.95 2.95
CA SER A 27 13.46 -2.88 2.98
C SER A 27 14.03 -1.95 4.07
N VAL A 28 13.20 -1.11 4.69
CA VAL A 28 13.62 -0.17 5.75
C VAL A 28 13.32 -0.73 7.14
N LEU A 29 12.14 -1.33 7.33
CA LEU A 29 11.69 -1.92 8.59
C LEU A 29 11.16 -3.33 8.32
N ALA A 30 12.02 -4.34 8.48
CA ALA A 30 11.74 -5.73 8.10
C ALA A 30 10.44 -6.31 8.69
N ASP A 31 10.06 -5.91 9.91
CA ASP A 31 8.83 -6.39 10.56
C ASP A 31 7.55 -5.70 10.05
N LYS A 32 7.66 -4.52 9.44
CA LYS A 32 6.52 -3.70 8.99
C LYS A 32 6.26 -3.92 7.50
N THR A 33 6.02 -5.18 7.15
CA THR A 33 5.67 -5.60 5.79
C THR A 33 4.25 -5.18 5.40
N LEU A 34 3.88 -5.36 4.12
CA LEU A 34 2.51 -5.18 3.63
C LEU A 34 1.65 -6.44 3.78
N LYS A 35 2.17 -7.50 4.41
CA LYS A 35 1.40 -8.73 4.67
C LYS A 35 0.37 -8.48 5.76
N LYS A 36 -0.73 -9.24 5.70
CA LYS A 36 -1.90 -9.11 6.58
C LYS A 36 -1.56 -8.85 8.04
N ASP A 37 -0.87 -9.79 8.69
CA ASP A 37 -0.56 -9.72 10.12
C ASP A 37 0.28 -8.49 10.51
N ALA A 38 1.18 -8.06 9.62
CA ALA A 38 2.00 -6.88 9.86
C ALA A 38 1.19 -5.59 9.73
N ILE A 39 0.29 -5.49 8.74
CA ILE A 39 -0.60 -4.33 8.60
C ILE A 39 -1.55 -4.26 9.81
N GLU A 40 -2.22 -5.37 10.16
CA GLU A 40 -3.14 -5.40 11.31
C GLU A 40 -2.46 -4.96 12.62
N LYS A 41 -1.18 -5.31 12.79
CA LYS A 41 -0.41 -5.00 14.01
C LYS A 41 0.20 -3.60 14.03
N TYR A 42 0.72 -3.11 12.90
CA TYR A 42 1.59 -1.94 12.86
C TYR A 42 1.01 -0.74 12.13
N LEU A 43 0.00 -0.91 11.28
CA LEU A 43 -0.68 0.20 10.64
C LEU A 43 -1.69 0.81 11.62
N GLU A 44 -1.62 2.12 11.78
CA GLU A 44 -2.59 2.85 12.59
C GLU A 44 -3.97 2.77 11.93
N GLY A 45 -4.98 2.29 12.66
CA GLY A 45 -6.29 1.93 12.09
C GLY A 45 -6.38 0.50 11.54
N GLY A 46 -5.29 -0.27 11.56
CA GLY A 46 -5.26 -1.68 11.17
C GLY A 46 -5.45 -1.92 9.67
N LEU A 47 -5.82 -3.16 9.29
CA LEU A 47 -6.04 -3.53 7.90
C LEU A 47 -7.41 -3.06 7.41
N THR A 48 -7.47 -1.80 7.02
CA THR A 48 -8.62 -1.19 6.35
C THR A 48 -8.16 -0.39 5.14
N LEU A 49 -9.03 -0.23 4.14
CA LEU A 49 -8.73 0.60 2.97
C LEU A 49 -8.48 2.06 3.38
N GLU A 50 -9.23 2.59 4.35
CA GLU A 50 -9.06 3.95 4.87
C GLU A 50 -7.68 4.14 5.51
N ALA A 51 -7.24 3.22 6.37
CA ALA A 51 -5.92 3.29 6.99
C ALA A 51 -4.78 3.23 5.97
N ILE A 52 -4.90 2.37 4.95
CA ILE A 52 -3.92 2.28 3.87
C ILE A 52 -3.89 3.58 3.07
N LYS A 53 -5.06 4.10 2.63
CA LYS A 53 -5.15 5.38 1.92
C LYS A 53 -4.55 6.51 2.76
N TYR A 54 -4.84 6.57 4.06
CA TYR A 54 -4.30 7.57 4.97
C TYR A 54 -2.75 7.52 5.02
N GLN A 55 -2.18 6.32 5.14
CA GLN A 55 -0.74 6.11 5.18
C GLN A 55 -0.05 6.43 3.84
N VAL A 56 -0.69 6.14 2.70
CA VAL A 56 -0.20 6.53 1.36
C VAL A 56 -0.20 8.04 1.20
N ASN A 57 -1.30 8.70 1.57
CA ASN A 57 -1.42 10.17 1.49
C ASN A 57 -0.37 10.87 2.34
N ASN A 58 -0.23 10.47 3.60
CA ASN A 58 0.51 11.24 4.60
C ASN A 58 1.95 10.74 4.84
N GLY A 59 2.28 9.52 4.44
CA GLY A 59 3.55 8.88 4.78
C GLY A 59 3.73 8.70 6.30
N LYS A 60 4.87 8.14 6.70
CA LYS A 60 5.30 8.06 8.12
C LYS A 60 6.78 7.71 8.18
N GLY A 61 7.58 8.59 8.79
CA GLY A 61 9.02 8.39 8.92
C GLY A 61 9.71 8.29 7.55
N ALA A 62 10.30 7.13 7.24
CA ALA A 62 10.99 6.90 5.96
C ALA A 62 10.03 6.71 4.77
N MET A 63 8.75 6.40 5.01
CA MET A 63 7.76 6.29 3.95
C MET A 63 7.30 7.70 3.54
N PRO A 64 7.52 8.13 2.27
CA PRO A 64 7.12 9.45 1.81
C PRO A 64 5.59 9.59 1.73
N ALA A 65 5.13 10.84 1.82
CA ALA A 65 3.76 11.24 1.49
C ALA A 65 3.57 11.28 -0.04
N TRP A 66 2.44 10.77 -0.53
CA TRP A 66 2.13 10.70 -1.96
C TRP A 66 1.00 11.62 -2.42
N ALA A 67 0.29 12.28 -1.50
CA ALA A 67 -0.82 13.18 -1.84
C ALA A 67 -0.43 14.32 -2.81
N ASP A 68 0.83 14.77 -2.78
CA ASP A 68 1.35 15.82 -3.67
C ASP A 68 2.02 15.27 -4.96
N ARG A 69 2.03 13.95 -5.15
CA ARG A 69 2.80 13.28 -6.23
C ARG A 69 1.96 12.35 -7.10
N LEU A 70 0.89 11.79 -6.54
CA LEU A 70 -0.08 10.96 -7.23
C LEU A 70 -1.43 11.66 -7.15
N ASP A 71 -2.24 11.51 -8.18
CA ASP A 71 -3.62 11.97 -8.14
C ASP A 71 -4.49 11.02 -7.28
N GLU A 72 -5.75 11.43 -7.07
CA GLU A 72 -6.68 10.70 -6.22
C GLU A 72 -6.98 9.30 -6.76
N ASP A 73 -7.08 9.16 -8.09
CA ASP A 73 -7.37 7.89 -8.77
C ASP A 73 -6.20 6.90 -8.63
N ASP A 74 -4.95 7.36 -8.75
CA ASP A 74 -3.76 6.54 -8.51
C ASP A 74 -3.66 6.09 -7.04
N ILE A 75 -3.99 6.98 -6.10
CA ILE A 75 -4.00 6.66 -4.66
C ILE A 75 -5.12 5.66 -4.34
N GLU A 76 -6.31 5.84 -4.92
CA GLU A 76 -7.44 4.91 -4.86
C GLU A 76 -7.01 3.53 -5.35
N ALA A 77 -6.42 3.46 -6.54
CA ALA A 77 -6.02 2.23 -7.20
C ALA A 77 -4.95 1.47 -6.40
N VAL A 78 -3.85 2.15 -6.01
CA VAL A 78 -2.75 1.49 -5.28
C VAL A 78 -3.18 1.03 -3.89
N SER A 79 -4.04 1.77 -3.22
CA SER A 79 -4.54 1.40 -1.89
C SER A 79 -5.46 0.17 -1.96
N ASN A 80 -6.33 0.11 -2.97
CA ASN A 80 -7.14 -1.08 -3.24
C ASN A 80 -6.29 -2.30 -3.60
N TYR A 81 -5.24 -2.10 -4.41
CA TYR A 81 -4.28 -3.15 -4.75
C TYR A 81 -3.58 -3.69 -3.50
N VAL A 82 -2.98 -2.83 -2.67
CA VAL A 82 -2.29 -3.23 -1.43
C VAL A 82 -3.23 -3.98 -0.49
N TYR A 83 -4.47 -3.48 -0.32
CA TYR A 83 -5.49 -4.13 0.49
C TYR A 83 -5.85 -5.53 -0.04
N ASP A 84 -6.12 -5.66 -1.35
CA ASP A 84 -6.45 -6.95 -1.99
C ASP A 84 -5.31 -7.95 -1.84
N GLN A 85 -4.07 -7.52 -2.06
CA GLN A 85 -2.89 -8.39 -1.92
C GLN A 85 -2.72 -8.88 -0.48
N ALA A 86 -2.91 -8.00 0.51
CA ALA A 86 -2.80 -8.36 1.92
C ALA A 86 -3.91 -9.30 2.37
N VAL A 87 -5.18 -8.96 2.10
CA VAL A 87 -6.35 -9.72 2.55
C VAL A 87 -6.38 -11.12 1.94
N ASN A 88 -5.98 -11.24 0.67
CA ASN A 88 -6.00 -12.51 -0.06
C ASN A 88 -4.66 -13.24 -0.08
N SER A 89 -3.66 -12.77 0.69
CA SER A 89 -2.33 -13.39 0.75
C SER A 89 -1.66 -13.58 -0.63
N LYS A 90 -1.73 -12.56 -1.48
CA LYS A 90 -1.22 -12.60 -2.87
C LYS A 90 0.17 -11.96 -3.05
N TRP A 91 0.76 -11.43 -1.97
CA TRP A 91 2.11 -10.87 -1.99
C TRP A 91 3.19 -11.90 -2.35
#